data_AF-B0CRW0-F1
#
_entry.id   AF-B0CRW0-F1
#
_cell.length_a   1.000
_cell.length_b   1.000
_cell.length_c   1.000
_cell.angle_alpha   90.00
_cell.angle_beta   90.00
_cell.angle_gamma   90.00
#
_symmetry.space_group_name_H-M   'P 1'
#
loop_
_entity.id
_entity.type
_entity.pdbx_description
1 polymer ?
#
loop_
_entity_poly.entity_id
_entity_poly.type
_entity_poly.pdbx_seq_one_letter_code
_entity_poly.pdbx_strand_id
1 'polypeptide(L)'
;MSSHELIDAQFDRAVEIVQSLPKTGPIQTDYDEKLTMYSLYKQATVGNVRAPRPGIFDMLGRAKWDAWAKHKDLDPFEAKWLYVDALLKV
;
A
#
# COMPACT_ATOMS: atom_id res chain seq x y z
N MET A 1 20.03 -5.28 -14.76
CA MET A 1 18.86 -5.34 -13.86
C MET A 1 17.64 -5.38 -14.74
N SER A 2 16.80 -6.41 -14.59
CA SER A 2 15.50 -6.48 -15.24
C SER A 2 14.54 -5.44 -14.64
N SER A 3 13.48 -5.09 -15.36
CA SER A 3 12.48 -4.12 -14.86
C SER A 3 11.82 -4.57 -13.56
N HIS A 4 11.66 -5.88 -13.37
CA HIS A 4 11.15 -6.47 -12.11
C HIS A 4 12.11 -6.26 -10.94
N GLU A 5 13.40 -6.52 -11.12
CA GLU A 5 14.39 -6.30 -10.06
C GLU A 5 14.48 -4.81 -9.67
N LEU A 6 14.35 -3.92 -10.65
CA LEU A 6 14.35 -2.48 -10.39
C LEU A 6 13.12 -2.05 -9.58
N ILE A 7 11.91 -2.51 -9.94
CA ILE A 7 10.72 -2.12 -9.18
C ILE A 7 10.72 -2.72 -7.78
N ASP A 8 11.24 -3.93 -7.62
CA ASP A 8 11.34 -4.57 -6.31
C ASP A 8 12.24 -3.75 -5.38
N ALA A 9 13.41 -3.32 -5.85
CA ALA A 9 14.30 -2.45 -5.09
C ALA A 9 13.70 -1.08 -4.78
N GLN A 10 12.96 -0.47 -5.73
CA GLN A 10 12.27 0.80 -5.51
C GLN A 10 11.14 0.66 -4.50
N PHE A 11 10.36 -0.41 -4.57
CA PHE A 11 9.29 -0.72 -3.65
C PHE A 11 9.81 -0.93 -2.23
N ASP A 12 10.86 -1.74 -2.06
CA ASP A 12 11.47 -1.97 -0.75
C ASP A 12 11.96 -0.66 -0.14
N ARG A 13 12.62 0.18 -0.95
CA ARG A 13 13.07 1.50 -0.50
C ARG A 13 11.92 2.43 -0.15
N ALA A 14 10.84 2.43 -0.94
CA ALA A 14 9.65 3.23 -0.69
C ALA A 14 8.96 2.82 0.63
N VAL A 15 8.89 1.51 0.90
CA VAL A 15 8.34 0.97 2.15
C VAL A 15 9.18 1.42 3.35
N GLU A 16 10.51 1.37 3.26
CA GLU A 16 11.40 1.88 4.31
C GLU A 16 11.17 3.37 4.58
N ILE A 17 11.06 4.18 3.53
CA ILE A 17 10.80 5.62 3.65
C ILE A 17 9.50 5.84 4.41
N VAL A 18 8.40 5.23 3.97
CA VAL A 18 7.07 5.38 4.59
C VAL A 18 7.06 4.94 6.05
N GLN A 19 7.76 3.85 6.39
CA GLN A 19 7.87 3.37 7.78
C GLN A 19 8.71 4.29 8.66
N SER A 20 9.68 5.00 8.08
CA SER A 20 10.53 5.95 8.78
C SER A 20 9.93 7.35 8.92
N LEU A 21 8.85 7.66 8.19
CA LEU A 21 8.22 8.98 8.24
C LEU A 21 7.70 9.28 9.66
N PRO A 22 8.10 10.39 10.27
CA PRO A 22 7.58 10.77 11.57
C PRO A 22 6.09 11.07 11.47
N LYS A 23 5.32 10.73 12.51
CA LYS A 23 3.88 11.05 12.58
C LYS A 23 3.60 12.54 12.47
N THR A 24 4.59 13.37 12.78
CA THR A 24 4.54 14.82 12.72
C THR A 24 5.83 15.27 12.03
N GLY A 25 5.71 15.71 10.78
CA GLY A 25 6.84 16.09 9.94
C GLY A 25 6.40 16.95 8.76
N PRO A 26 7.35 17.41 7.93
CA PRO A 26 7.05 18.22 6.75
C PRO A 26 6.32 17.43 5.66
N ILE A 27 6.50 16.12 5.61
CA ILE A 27 5.77 15.20 4.73
C ILE A 27 4.65 14.58 5.57
N GLN A 28 3.40 14.97 5.30
CA GLN A 28 2.23 14.42 5.99
C GLN A 28 1.39 13.64 5.00
N THR A 29 1.39 12.32 5.13
CA THR A 29 0.39 11.49 4.46
C THR A 29 -0.96 11.67 5.14
N ASP A 30 -1.99 12.03 4.39
CA ASP A 30 -3.36 12.08 4.86
C ASP A 30 -3.92 10.67 5.17
N TYR A 31 -5.18 10.58 5.57
CA TYR A 31 -5.80 9.30 5.90
C TYR A 31 -6.01 8.40 4.66
N ASP A 32 -6.38 8.97 3.53
CA ASP A 32 -6.71 8.24 2.31
C ASP A 32 -5.44 7.77 1.58
N GLU A 33 -4.38 8.55 1.63
CA GLU A 33 -3.03 8.19 1.20
C GLU A 33 -2.50 7.02 2.02
N LYS A 34 -2.66 7.04 3.35
CA LYS A 34 -2.29 5.90 4.20
C LYS A 34 -3.05 4.62 3.83
N LEU A 35 -4.35 4.73 3.54
CA LEU A 35 -5.15 3.59 3.11
C LEU A 35 -4.72 3.06 1.75
N THR A 36 -4.40 3.95 0.80
CA THR A 36 -3.91 3.62 -0.54
C THR A 36 -2.55 2.92 -0.48
N MET A 37 -1.62 3.47 0.29
CA MET A 37 -0.30 2.85 0.51
C MET A 37 -0.47 1.48 1.19
N TYR A 38 -1.31 1.38 2.21
CA TYR A 38 -1.61 0.10 2.86
C TYR A 38 -2.18 -0.94 1.87
N SER A 39 -3.17 -0.57 1.05
CA SER A 39 -3.85 -1.50 0.17
C SER A 39 -2.94 -2.04 -0.93
N LEU A 40 -2.12 -1.17 -1.53
CA LEU A 40 -1.12 -1.54 -2.53
C LEU A 40 0.00 -2.40 -1.92
N TYR A 41 0.49 -2.06 -0.72
CA TYR A 41 1.47 -2.87 -0.01
C TYR A 41 0.95 -4.29 0.25
N LYS A 42 -0.30 -4.42 0.71
CA LYS A 42 -0.92 -5.72 0.96
C LYS A 42 -1.07 -6.52 -0.33
N GLN A 43 -1.47 -5.90 -1.43
CA GLN A 43 -1.59 -6.57 -2.73
C GLN A 43 -0.21 -7.00 -3.27
N ALA A 44 0.81 -6.16 -3.16
CA ALA A 44 2.17 -6.46 -3.60
C ALA A 44 2.84 -7.61 -2.83
N THR A 45 2.51 -7.78 -1.55
CA THR A 45 3.18 -8.75 -0.66
C THR A 45 2.38 -10.02 -0.40
N VAL A 46 1.05 -9.90 -0.36
CA VAL A 46 0.14 -11.01 -0.02
C VAL A 46 -0.74 -11.42 -1.20
N GLY A 47 -0.91 -10.54 -2.19
CA GLY A 47 -1.89 -10.70 -3.26
C GLY A 47 -3.30 -10.43 -2.76
N ASN A 48 -4.29 -11.08 -3.39
CA ASN A 48 -5.70 -10.87 -3.10
C ASN A 48 -6.07 -11.06 -1.63
N VAL A 49 -6.93 -10.18 -1.11
CA VAL A 49 -7.51 -10.34 0.22
C VAL A 49 -8.33 -11.63 0.31
N ARG A 50 -8.06 -12.43 1.37
CA ARG A 50 -8.76 -13.70 1.64
C ARG A 50 -9.53 -13.71 2.97
N ALA A 51 -9.22 -12.75 3.84
CA ALA A 51 -9.88 -12.64 5.14
C ALA A 51 -11.34 -12.16 4.96
N PRO A 52 -12.27 -12.56 5.84
CA PRO A 52 -13.61 -12.00 5.85
C PRO A 52 -13.55 -10.50 6.14
N ARG A 53 -14.53 -9.77 5.61
CA ARG A 53 -14.66 -8.34 5.85
C ARG A 53 -14.98 -8.07 7.33
N PRO A 54 -14.24 -7.17 8.02
CA PRO A 54 -14.51 -6.81 9.41
C PRO A 54 -15.93 -6.26 9.63
N GLY A 55 -16.43 -6.45 10.86
CA GLY A 55 -17.75 -5.97 11.27
C GLY A 55 -17.84 -4.45 11.36
N ILE A 56 -19.07 -3.91 11.42
CA ILE A 56 -19.35 -2.46 11.37
C ILE A 56 -18.70 -1.69 12.53
N PHE A 57 -18.47 -2.34 13.67
CA PHE A 57 -17.82 -1.73 14.83
C PHE A 57 -16.30 -1.53 14.67
N ASP A 58 -15.65 -2.21 13.71
CA ASP A 58 -14.23 -2.02 13.37
C ASP A 58 -14.11 -1.16 12.10
N MET A 59 -14.33 0.14 12.25
CA MET A 59 -14.32 1.08 11.11
C MET A 59 -12.96 1.12 10.39
N LEU A 60 -11.85 1.08 11.14
CA LEU A 60 -10.51 1.13 10.57
C LEU A 60 -10.15 -0.17 9.85
N GLY A 61 -10.42 -1.33 10.48
CA GLY A 61 -10.20 -2.62 9.84
C GLY A 61 -11.06 -2.77 8.59
N ARG A 62 -12.32 -2.32 8.63
CA ARG A 62 -13.20 -2.30 7.46
C ARG A 62 -12.67 -1.39 6.36
N ALA A 63 -12.20 -0.19 6.67
CA ALA A 63 -11.61 0.71 5.68
C ALA A 63 -10.34 0.12 5.03
N LYS A 64 -9.46 -0.49 5.82
CA LYS A 64 -8.27 -1.21 5.34
C LYS A 64 -8.63 -2.39 4.45
N TRP A 65 -9.61 -3.19 4.87
CA TRP A 65 -10.09 -4.33 4.11
C TRP A 65 -10.72 -3.88 2.79
N ASP A 66 -11.58 -2.86 2.83
CA ASP A 66 -12.24 -2.29 1.65
C ASP A 66 -11.22 -1.73 0.66
N ALA A 67 -10.21 -1.01 1.14
CA ALA A 67 -9.14 -0.49 0.30
C ALA A 67 -8.33 -1.62 -0.36
N TRP A 68 -7.94 -2.66 0.39
CA TRP A 68 -7.23 -3.81 -0.16
C TRP A 68 -8.09 -4.61 -1.16
N ALA A 69 -9.36 -4.82 -0.85
CA ALA A 69 -10.30 -5.53 -1.72
C ALA A 69 -10.51 -4.86 -3.09
N LYS A 70 -10.35 -3.54 -3.19
CA LYS A 70 -10.44 -2.80 -4.46
C LYS A 70 -9.35 -3.19 -5.47
N HIS A 71 -8.21 -3.70 -5.01
CA HIS A 71 -7.11 -4.14 -5.87
C HIS A 71 -7.12 -5.65 -6.14
N LYS A 72 -8.28 -6.30 -5.98
CA LYS A 72 -8.41 -7.73 -6.29
C LYS A 72 -7.99 -8.00 -7.74
N ASP A 73 -7.21 -9.05 -7.93
CA ASP A 73 -6.66 -9.52 -9.20
C ASP A 73 -5.62 -8.59 -9.83
N LEU A 74 -5.21 -7.53 -9.12
CA LEU A 74 -4.06 -6.70 -9.50
C LEU A 74 -2.77 -7.51 -9.33
N ASP A 75 -1.91 -7.47 -10.36
CA ASP A 75 -0.64 -8.19 -10.34
C ASP A 75 0.30 -7.62 -9.26
N PRO A 76 1.07 -8.46 -8.53
CA PRO A 76 2.00 -7.98 -7.52
C PRO A 76 3.05 -6.99 -8.04
N PHE A 77 3.56 -7.15 -9.27
CA PHE A 77 4.51 -6.21 -9.87
C PHE A 77 3.83 -4.86 -10.15
N GLU A 78 2.60 -4.87 -10.65
CA GLU A 78 1.82 -3.65 -10.87
C GLU A 78 1.48 -2.93 -9.55
N ALA A 79 1.16 -3.70 -8.50
CA ALA A 79 0.93 -3.16 -7.16
C ALA A 79 2.17 -2.47 -6.58
N LYS A 80 3.38 -3.03 -6.80
CA LYS A 80 4.64 -2.39 -6.41
C LYS A 80 4.87 -1.09 -7.17
N TRP A 81 4.59 -1.09 -8.48
CA TRP A 81 4.71 0.11 -9.30
C TRP A 81 3.78 1.23 -8.83
N LEU A 82 2.51 0.92 -8.60
CA LEU A 82 1.53 1.87 -8.08
C LEU A 82 1.89 2.39 -6.68
N TYR A 83 2.50 1.56 -5.82
CA TYR A 83 2.94 1.99 -4.50
C TYR A 83 4.06 3.04 -4.59
N VAL A 84 5.03 2.80 -5.47
CA VAL A 84 6.12 3.76 -5.73
C VAL A 84 5.57 5.05 -6.32
N ASP A 85 4.67 4.97 -7.31
CA ASP A 85 4.02 6.13 -7.91
C ASP A 85 3.17 6.93 -6.90
N ALA A 86 2.46 6.24 -6.01
CA ALA A 86 1.69 6.88 -4.94
C ALA A 86 2.60 7.65 -3.97
N LEU A 87 3.76 7.09 -3.57
CA LEU A 87 4.71 7.79 -2.71
C LEU A 87 5.29 9.06 -3.37
N LEU A 88 5.53 9.04 -4.68
CA LEU A 88 6.07 10.19 -5.42
C LEU A 88 5.08 11.36 -5.53
N LYS A 89 3.80 11.12 -5.25
CA LYS A 89 2.73 12.13 -5.27
C LYS A 89 2.48 12.77 -3.91
N VAL A 90 3.00 12.18 -2.83
CA VAL A 90 2.97 12.69 -1.46
C VAL A 90 4.07 13.73 -1.28
#